data_AF-A0A1I0SR49-F1
#
_entry.id   AF-A0A1I0SR49-F1
#
_cell.length_a   1.000
_cell.length_b   1.000
_cell.length_c   1.000
_cell.angle_alpha   90.00
_cell.angle_beta   90.00
_cell.angle_gamma   90.00
#
_symmetry.space_group_name_H-M   'P 1'
#
loop_
_entity.id
_entity.type
_entity.pdbx_description
1 polymer ?
#
loop_
_entity_poly.entity_id
_entity_poly.type
_entity_poly.pdbx_seq_one_letter_code
_entity_poly.pdbx_strand_id
1 'polypeptide(L)'
;MVYSMTGFGRSTKKNEQLSITVEMKSVNHRFCEISVRIPRQWVAFEDKIKKVILQHVKRGKVEVFVNIEGDGLVKRKLHIDWDLMKEYYHSLQRANEQFSLRDQVTLSHLFQLEGVTEIVEEETENEELEQLLLAAVKEAAEQLAFMRKQEGETLLADIQTQLSSIEKSVQVIEKQAPFVIEYYRERLTKRIHELSPLPADESRILTEVAIFAEKSDINEELKRIRSHLQQVVATLEKDEPIGRKLDFLVQELNREANTIGAKANDSLIAMQVVEIKSALEKIKEQVQNIE
;
A
#
# COMPACT_ATOMS: atom_id res chain seq x y z
N MET A 1 13.94 8.38 2.79
CA MET A 1 13.40 7.61 3.93
C MET A 1 12.36 6.67 3.39
N VAL A 2 12.42 5.38 3.73
CA VAL A 2 11.52 4.34 3.23
C VAL A 2 10.24 4.32 4.07
N TYR A 3 9.07 4.34 3.43
CA TYR A 3 7.79 4.18 4.11
C TYR A 3 7.09 2.91 3.63
N SER A 4 6.46 2.16 4.55
CA SER A 4 5.50 1.12 4.14
C SER A 4 4.23 1.76 3.58
N MET A 5 3.55 1.08 2.66
CA MET A 5 2.22 1.46 2.17
C MET A 5 1.08 1.00 3.08
N THR A 6 1.36 0.13 4.06
CA THR A 6 0.42 -0.32 5.08
C THR A 6 0.64 0.39 6.40
N GLY A 7 -0.44 0.64 7.12
CA GLY A 7 -0.38 1.29 8.42
C GLY A 7 -1.75 1.52 9.03
N PHE A 8 -1.76 1.79 10.33
CA PHE A 8 -2.94 2.12 11.10
C PHE A 8 -2.70 3.38 11.92
N GLY A 9 -3.74 4.17 12.15
CA GLY A 9 -3.71 5.31 13.06
C GLY A 9 -5.06 5.45 13.75
N ARG A 10 -5.06 5.72 15.06
CA ARG A 10 -6.30 5.92 15.81
C ARG A 10 -6.15 7.04 16.82
N SER A 11 -7.03 8.02 16.74
CA SER A 11 -7.16 9.06 17.75
C SER A 11 -8.59 9.10 18.27
N THR A 12 -8.71 9.41 19.56
CA THR A 12 -9.98 9.74 20.18
C THR A 12 -9.83 11.06 20.91
N LYS A 13 -10.66 12.05 20.55
CA LYS A 13 -10.77 13.33 21.24
C LYS A 13 -12.16 13.48 21.82
N LYS A 14 -12.25 14.05 23.02
CA LYS A 14 -13.49 14.15 23.78
C LYS A 14 -13.57 15.49 24.47
N ASN A 15 -14.77 16.08 24.42
CA ASN A 15 -15.19 17.25 25.19
C ASN A 15 -16.37 16.84 26.10
N GLU A 16 -16.91 17.76 26.89
CA GLU A 16 -18.01 17.48 27.84
C GLU A 16 -19.29 16.95 27.18
N GLN A 17 -19.51 17.27 25.89
CA GLN A 17 -20.74 16.95 25.16
C GLN A 17 -20.59 15.83 24.11
N LEU A 18 -19.36 15.44 23.76
CA LEU A 18 -19.10 14.49 22.66
C LEU A 18 -17.72 13.82 22.71
N SER A 19 -17.63 12.69 22.03
CA SER A 19 -16.42 11.93 21.76
C SER A 19 -16.30 11.64 20.25
N ILE A 20 -15.19 12.05 19.65
CA ILE A 20 -14.84 11.80 18.24
C ILE A 20 -13.72 10.78 18.23
N THR A 21 -13.95 9.65 17.58
CA THR A 21 -12.93 8.65 17.29
C THR A 21 -12.67 8.63 15.80
N VAL A 22 -11.40 8.83 15.41
CA VAL A 22 -10.93 8.73 14.03
C VAL A 22 -10.02 7.52 13.93
N GLU A 23 -10.36 6.61 13.04
CA GLU A 23 -9.52 5.47 12.67
C GLU A 23 -9.11 5.60 11.21
N MET A 24 -7.83 5.38 10.92
CA MET A 24 -7.26 5.43 9.58
C MET A 24 -6.56 4.11 9.28
N LYS A 25 -6.83 3.56 8.10
CA LYS A 25 -6.16 2.36 7.57
C LYS A 25 -5.57 2.69 6.20
N SER A 26 -4.29 2.42 6.02
CA SER A 26 -3.63 2.55 4.72
C SER A 26 -3.40 1.17 4.11
N VAL A 27 -3.71 1.05 2.82
CA VAL A 27 -3.42 -0.14 2.02
C VAL A 27 -2.68 0.23 0.73
N ASN A 28 -1.98 -0.75 0.17
CA ASN A 28 -1.25 -0.59 -1.08
C ASN A 28 -2.22 -0.23 -2.23
N HIS A 29 -1.98 0.92 -2.84
CA HIS A 29 -2.72 1.37 -4.01
C HIS A 29 -1.84 2.25 -4.88
N ARG A 30 -2.07 2.20 -6.20
CA ARG A 30 -1.23 2.89 -7.19
C ARG A 30 -1.22 4.42 -7.00
N PHE A 31 -2.35 4.98 -6.64
CA PHE A 31 -2.57 6.42 -6.45
C PHE A 31 -2.97 6.71 -4.99
N CYS A 32 -2.75 7.95 -4.55
CA CYS A 32 -3.32 8.43 -3.30
C CYS A 32 -4.84 8.56 -3.44
N GLU A 33 -5.57 7.67 -2.79
CA GLU A 33 -7.03 7.68 -2.78
C GLU A 33 -7.49 7.75 -1.32
N ILE A 34 -8.27 8.76 -0.96
CA ILE A 34 -8.74 8.96 0.41
C ILE A 34 -10.25 8.74 0.43
N SER A 35 -10.67 7.69 1.10
CA SER A 35 -12.08 7.34 1.30
C SER A 35 -12.47 7.68 2.73
N VAL A 36 -13.28 8.73 2.91
CA VAL A 36 -13.76 9.15 4.23
C VAL A 36 -15.16 8.61 4.46
N ARG A 37 -15.34 7.83 5.53
CA ARG A 37 -16.65 7.42 6.04
C ARG A 37 -16.97 8.26 7.27
N ILE A 38 -17.86 9.21 7.08
CA ILE A 38 -18.29 10.17 8.10
C ILE A 38 -19.82 10.24 8.17
N PRO A 39 -20.43 10.50 9.34
CA PRO A 39 -21.87 10.70 9.46
C PRO A 39 -22.36 11.85 8.56
N ARG A 40 -23.60 11.74 8.04
CA ARG A 40 -24.19 12.69 7.06
C ARG A 40 -24.11 14.15 7.51
N GLN A 41 -24.32 14.40 8.80
CA GLN A 41 -24.30 15.72 9.43
C GLN A 41 -22.93 16.42 9.36
N TRP A 42 -21.85 15.70 9.00
CA TRP A 42 -20.48 16.20 9.00
C TRP A 42 -19.79 16.09 7.64
N VAL A 43 -20.53 15.76 6.58
CA VAL A 43 -19.99 15.62 5.22
C VAL A 43 -19.33 16.91 4.74
N ALA A 44 -19.79 18.08 5.21
CA ALA A 44 -19.16 19.37 4.91
C ALA A 44 -17.67 19.46 5.32
N PHE A 45 -17.22 18.65 6.29
CA PHE A 45 -15.82 18.62 6.74
C PHE A 45 -14.95 17.65 5.94
N GLU A 46 -15.52 16.85 5.04
CA GLU A 46 -14.79 15.82 4.29
C GLU A 46 -13.58 16.37 3.53
N ASP A 47 -13.75 17.51 2.84
CA ASP A 47 -12.66 18.14 2.09
C ASP A 47 -11.55 18.69 3.00
N LYS A 48 -11.91 19.18 4.19
CA LYS A 48 -10.93 19.63 5.19
C LYS A 48 -10.13 18.43 5.73
N ILE A 49 -10.80 17.30 6.00
CA ILE A 49 -10.15 16.05 6.41
C ILE A 49 -9.16 15.56 5.34
N LYS A 50 -9.59 15.50 4.08
CA LYS A 50 -8.73 15.10 2.96
C LYS A 50 -7.48 15.97 2.85
N LYS A 51 -7.62 17.29 3.00
CA LYS A 51 -6.48 18.22 2.97
C LYS A 51 -5.45 17.94 4.07
N VAL A 52 -5.89 17.64 5.29
CA VAL A 52 -4.98 17.28 6.40
C VAL A 52 -4.24 15.98 6.08
N ILE A 53 -4.95 14.95 5.62
CA ILE A 53 -4.34 13.64 5.32
C ILE A 53 -3.31 13.74 4.18
N LEU A 54 -3.57 14.53 3.15
CA LEU A 54 -2.65 14.76 2.02
C LEU A 54 -1.32 15.39 2.44
N GLN A 55 -1.24 16.03 3.62
CA GLN A 55 0.03 16.55 4.15
C GLN A 55 0.94 15.43 4.68
N HIS A 56 0.36 14.30 5.07
CA HIS A 56 1.07 13.18 5.69
C HIS A 56 1.21 11.96 4.77
N VAL A 57 0.31 11.78 3.80
CA VAL A 57 0.27 10.62 2.90
C VAL A 57 0.28 11.05 1.44
N LYS A 58 1.27 10.57 0.69
CA LYS A 58 1.45 10.89 -0.75
C LYS A 58 1.03 9.75 -1.69
N ARG A 59 0.93 8.51 -1.20
CA ARG A 59 0.48 7.33 -1.96
C ARG A 59 -0.18 6.28 -1.07
N GLY A 60 -0.95 5.40 -1.72
CA GLY A 60 -1.77 4.39 -1.07
C GLY A 60 -3.23 4.80 -0.95
N LYS A 61 -4.09 3.83 -0.62
CA LYS A 61 -5.50 4.09 -0.33
C LYS A 61 -5.67 4.21 1.17
N VAL A 62 -6.16 5.35 1.63
CA VAL A 62 -6.43 5.63 3.04
C VAL A 62 -7.94 5.57 3.27
N GLU A 63 -8.38 4.59 4.05
CA GLU A 63 -9.75 4.52 4.55
C GLU A 63 -9.81 5.18 5.92
N VAL A 64 -10.65 6.22 6.03
CA VAL A 64 -10.86 6.98 7.25
C VAL A 64 -12.25 6.68 7.75
N PHE A 65 -12.35 6.27 9.00
CA PHE A 65 -13.60 6.03 9.70
C PHE A 65 -13.71 7.04 10.82
N VAL A 66 -14.74 7.89 10.77
CA VAL A 66 -15.03 8.87 11.81
C VAL A 66 -16.28 8.41 12.54
N ASN A 67 -16.13 8.07 13.82
CA ASN A 67 -17.23 7.77 14.71
C ASN A 67 -17.41 8.93 15.69
N ILE A 68 -18.65 9.38 15.87
CA ILE A 68 -18.99 10.50 16.74
C ILE A 68 -20.10 10.03 17.68
N GLU A 69 -19.84 10.11 18.98
CA GLU A 69 -20.76 9.69 20.04
C GLU A 69 -21.02 10.88 20.97
N GLY A 70 -22.28 11.21 21.25
CA GLY A 70 -22.66 12.26 22.20
C GLY A 70 -24.03 12.87 21.96
N ASP A 71 -24.63 13.42 23.02
CA ASP A 71 -25.96 14.06 22.99
C ASP A 71 -25.98 15.42 22.26
N GLY A 72 -24.81 15.98 21.93
CA GLY A 72 -24.67 17.24 21.18
C GLY A 72 -24.86 17.11 19.67
N LEU A 73 -25.15 15.92 19.14
CA LEU A 73 -25.17 15.63 17.69
C LEU A 73 -26.24 16.43 16.92
N VAL A 74 -27.35 16.78 17.56
CA VAL A 74 -28.44 17.53 16.92
C VAL A 74 -29.24 18.29 17.97
N LYS A 75 -29.29 19.63 17.88
CA LYS A 75 -30.39 20.37 18.52
C LYS A 75 -31.66 20.10 17.72
N ARG A 76 -32.48 19.16 18.20
CA ARG A 76 -33.80 18.90 17.63
C ARG A 76 -34.73 20.02 18.06
N LYS A 77 -35.17 20.85 17.12
CA LYS A 77 -36.27 21.79 17.34
C LYS A 77 -37.55 21.21 16.75
N LEU A 78 -38.62 21.25 17.54
CA LEU A 78 -39.96 21.02 17.02
C LEU A 78 -40.36 22.26 16.21
N HIS A 79 -40.43 22.12 14.90
CA HIS A 79 -41.05 23.09 14.02
C HIS A 79 -42.53 22.75 13.90
N ILE A 80 -43.39 23.76 14.08
CA ILE A 80 -44.83 23.65 13.93
C ILE A 80 -45.23 24.66 12.87
N ASP A 81 -45.82 24.19 11.78
CA ASP A 81 -46.45 25.06 10.79
C ASP A 81 -47.84 25.47 11.31
N TRP A 82 -47.87 26.63 11.96
CA TRP A 82 -49.09 27.18 12.56
C TRP A 82 -50.15 27.55 11.52
N ASP A 83 -49.74 27.94 10.30
CA ASP A 83 -50.66 28.33 9.24
C ASP A 83 -51.33 27.09 8.63
N LEU A 84 -50.55 26.03 8.36
CA LEU A 84 -51.09 24.75 7.92
C LEU A 84 -51.99 24.11 8.98
N MET A 85 -51.59 24.17 10.27
CA MET A 85 -52.42 23.68 11.37
C MET A 85 -53.78 24.41 11.41
N LYS A 86 -53.79 25.71 11.14
CA LYS A 86 -55.00 26.54 11.12
C LYS A 86 -55.92 26.18 9.95
N GLU A 87 -55.37 25.96 8.76
CA GLU A 87 -56.13 25.49 7.59
C GLU A 87 -56.77 24.11 7.83
N TYR A 88 -56.02 23.18 8.44
CA TYR A 88 -56.55 21.89 8.84
C TYR A 88 -57.69 22.02 9.85
N TYR A 89 -57.53 22.86 10.88
CA TYR A 89 -58.57 23.10 11.88
C TYR A 89 -59.87 23.63 11.25
N HIS A 90 -59.77 24.65 10.40
CA HIS A 90 -60.94 25.21 9.71
C HIS A 90 -61.61 24.22 8.76
N SER A 91 -60.82 23.39 8.06
CA SER A 91 -61.35 22.36 7.17
C SER A 91 -62.10 21.26 7.93
N LEU A 92 -61.57 20.82 9.07
CA LEU A 92 -62.23 19.85 9.95
C LEU A 92 -63.54 20.41 10.53
N GLN A 93 -63.58 21.69 10.92
CA GLN A 93 -64.82 22.34 11.37
C GLN A 93 -65.87 22.42 10.27
N ARG A 94 -65.50 22.85 9.06
CA ARG A 94 -66.43 22.87 7.91
C ARG A 94 -66.96 21.49 7.57
N ALA A 95 -66.12 20.45 7.66
CA ALA A 95 -66.56 19.07 7.42
C ALA A 95 -67.58 18.62 8.47
N ASN A 96 -67.35 18.93 9.76
CA ASN A 96 -68.32 18.66 10.81
C ASN A 96 -69.68 19.32 10.54
N GLU A 97 -69.68 20.59 10.11
CA GLU A 97 -70.90 21.31 9.75
C GLU A 97 -71.59 20.70 8.51
N GLN A 98 -70.84 20.44 7.44
CA GLN A 98 -71.36 19.96 6.16
C GLN A 98 -71.92 18.53 6.25
N PHE A 99 -71.30 17.66 7.03
CA PHE A 99 -71.71 16.26 7.19
C PHE A 99 -72.52 16.01 8.47
N SER A 100 -72.84 17.06 9.25
CA SER A 100 -73.54 16.94 10.54
C SER A 100 -72.87 15.97 11.53
N LEU A 101 -71.55 15.91 11.50
CA LEU A 101 -70.74 15.10 12.43
C LEU A 101 -70.57 15.85 13.75
N ARG A 102 -70.41 15.13 14.86
CA ARG A 102 -70.24 15.69 16.21
C ARG A 102 -68.86 15.36 16.81
N ASP A 103 -67.85 15.22 15.95
CA ASP A 103 -66.50 14.92 16.41
C ASP A 103 -65.82 16.17 16.97
N GLN A 104 -65.21 16.06 18.15
CA GLN A 104 -64.40 17.12 18.72
C GLN A 104 -62.96 17.01 18.20
N VAL A 105 -62.45 18.08 17.58
CA VAL A 105 -61.05 18.16 17.18
C VAL A 105 -60.19 18.33 18.44
N THR A 106 -59.32 17.35 18.71
CA THR A 106 -58.35 17.43 19.81
C THR A 106 -57.01 17.95 19.28
N LEU A 107 -56.19 18.53 20.17
CA LEU A 107 -54.81 18.92 19.83
C LEU A 107 -54.00 17.74 19.31
N SER A 108 -54.24 16.54 19.84
CA SER A 108 -53.63 15.29 19.39
C SER A 108 -53.89 15.02 17.91
N HIS A 109 -55.10 15.28 17.43
CA HIS A 109 -55.44 15.14 16.01
C HIS A 109 -54.63 16.11 15.16
N LEU A 110 -54.48 17.37 15.60
CA LEU A 110 -53.75 18.39 14.85
C LEU A 110 -52.24 18.12 14.77
N PHE A 111 -51.63 17.64 15.86
CA PHE A 111 -50.19 17.30 15.87
C PHE A 111 -49.85 16.04 15.09
N GLN A 112 -50.83 15.16 14.82
CA GLN A 112 -50.65 13.94 14.02
C GLN A 112 -50.84 14.16 12.52
N LEU A 113 -51.31 15.34 12.09
CA LEU A 113 -51.52 15.64 10.68
C LEU A 113 -50.18 15.81 9.96
N GLU A 114 -50.07 15.15 8.82
CA GLU A 114 -48.87 15.16 7.98
C GLU A 114 -48.52 16.59 7.57
N GLY A 115 -47.27 16.99 7.77
CA GLY A 115 -46.77 18.34 7.47
C GLY A 115 -46.96 19.39 8.58
N VAL A 116 -47.75 19.12 9.63
CA VAL A 116 -47.99 20.11 10.72
C VAL A 116 -46.83 20.16 11.72
N THR A 117 -46.22 19.00 12.00
CA THR A 117 -45.03 18.92 12.85
C THR A 117 -43.87 18.37 12.06
N GLU A 118 -42.74 19.07 12.15
CA GLU A 118 -41.47 18.61 11.61
C GLU A 118 -40.41 18.74 12.70
N ILE A 119 -39.63 17.69 12.90
CA ILE A 119 -38.45 17.77 13.77
C ILE A 119 -37.32 18.24 12.87
N VAL A 120 -36.93 19.50 13.01
CA VAL A 120 -35.82 20.08 12.25
C VAL A 120 -34.55 19.90 13.05
N GLU A 121 -33.55 19.30 12.41
CA GLU A 121 -32.19 19.22 12.91
C GLU A 121 -31.49 20.55 12.61
N GLU A 122 -31.19 21.38 13.63
CA GLU A 122 -30.37 22.58 13.41
C GLU A 122 -28.90 22.15 13.21
N GLU A 123 -28.35 22.42 12.02
CA GLU A 123 -26.90 22.31 11.76
C GLU A 123 -26.18 23.35 12.64
N THR A 124 -25.69 22.91 13.80
CA THR A 124 -24.80 23.75 14.60
C THR A 124 -23.44 23.84 13.90
N GLU A 125 -23.20 24.93 13.16
CA GLU A 125 -21.86 25.42 12.87
C GLU A 125 -21.16 25.72 14.20
N ASN A 126 -20.48 24.72 14.74
CA ASN A 126 -19.77 24.86 16.00
C ASN A 126 -18.27 24.77 15.71
N GLU A 127 -17.59 25.90 15.67
CA GLU A 127 -16.15 25.97 15.37
C GLU A 127 -15.33 25.10 16.34
N GLU A 128 -15.77 24.94 17.58
CA GLU A 128 -15.14 24.06 18.57
C GLU A 128 -15.19 22.59 18.17
N LEU A 129 -16.30 22.17 17.54
CA LEU A 129 -16.49 20.82 17.02
C LEU A 129 -15.59 20.54 15.83
N GLU A 130 -15.48 21.51 14.92
CA GLU A 130 -14.54 21.43 13.79
C GLU A 130 -13.10 21.29 14.29
N GLN A 131 -12.69 22.12 15.25
CA GLN A 131 -11.33 22.05 15.82
C GLN A 131 -11.05 20.71 16.48
N LEU A 132 -12.01 20.16 17.24
CA LEU A 132 -11.86 18.85 17.88
C LEU A 132 -11.73 17.72 16.85
N LEU A 133 -12.53 17.76 15.79
CA LEU A 133 -12.48 16.80 14.68
C LEU A 133 -11.12 16.87 13.97
N LEU A 134 -10.69 18.06 13.55
CA LEU A 134 -9.42 18.24 12.85
C LEU A 134 -8.22 17.85 13.72
N ALA A 135 -8.29 18.09 15.03
CA ALA A 135 -7.27 17.63 15.98
C ALA A 135 -7.20 16.09 16.06
N ALA A 136 -8.35 15.41 16.12
CA ALA A 136 -8.40 13.94 16.10
C ALA A 136 -7.86 13.37 14.77
N VAL A 137 -8.25 13.97 13.64
CA VAL A 137 -7.78 13.59 12.30
C VAL A 137 -6.28 13.76 12.18
N LYS A 138 -5.73 14.89 12.66
CA LYS A 138 -4.30 15.17 12.62
C LYS A 138 -3.50 14.15 13.43
N GLU A 139 -3.92 13.87 14.66
CA GLU A 139 -3.23 12.88 15.51
C GLU A 139 -3.31 11.46 14.92
N ALA A 140 -4.45 11.07 14.36
CA ALA A 140 -4.58 9.79 13.66
C ALA A 140 -3.68 9.71 12.41
N ALA A 141 -3.54 10.79 11.66
CA ALA A 141 -2.66 10.87 10.50
C ALA A 141 -1.17 10.83 10.90
N GLU A 142 -0.80 11.49 12.01
CA GLU A 142 0.56 11.44 12.57
C GLU A 142 0.92 10.02 13.04
N GLN A 143 0.01 9.34 13.74
CA GLN A 143 0.21 7.94 14.12
C GLN A 143 0.34 7.02 12.90
N LEU A 144 -0.51 7.21 11.88
CA LEU A 144 -0.44 6.47 10.63
C LEU A 144 0.93 6.64 9.97
N ALA A 145 1.41 7.89 9.83
CA ALA A 145 2.72 8.18 9.25
C ALA A 145 3.87 7.59 10.08
N PHE A 146 3.75 7.62 11.41
CA PHE A 146 4.73 7.01 12.31
C PHE A 146 4.80 5.48 12.12
N MET A 147 3.66 4.79 12.12
CA MET A 147 3.62 3.34 11.88
C MET A 147 4.19 2.97 10.51
N ARG A 148 3.81 3.71 9.46
CA ARG A 148 4.34 3.51 8.09
C ARG A 148 5.86 3.66 8.05
N LYS A 149 6.43 4.61 8.80
CA LYS A 149 7.88 4.81 8.90
C LYS A 149 8.56 3.63 9.59
N GLN A 150 8.03 3.20 10.74
CA GLN A 150 8.59 2.10 11.53
C GLN A 150 8.61 0.78 10.75
N GLU A 151 7.52 0.51 10.03
CA GLU A 151 7.42 -0.65 9.14
C GLU A 151 8.39 -0.51 7.96
N GLY A 152 8.49 0.68 7.36
CA GLY A 152 9.45 0.97 6.29
C GLY A 152 10.92 0.75 6.68
N GLU A 153 11.30 1.10 7.91
CA GLU A 153 12.65 0.83 8.45
C GLU A 153 12.93 -0.68 8.57
N THR A 154 11.92 -1.46 8.98
CA THR A 154 12.02 -2.93 9.06
C THR A 154 12.18 -3.54 7.66
N LEU A 155 11.35 -3.10 6.71
CA LEU A 155 11.43 -3.54 5.32
C LEU A 155 12.78 -3.22 4.67
N LEU A 156 13.34 -2.04 4.97
CA LEU A 156 14.65 -1.64 4.48
C LEU A 156 15.76 -2.56 5.01
N ALA A 157 15.74 -2.90 6.30
CA ALA A 157 16.71 -3.81 6.90
C ALA A 157 16.64 -5.22 6.28
N ASP A 158 15.43 -5.71 6.00
CA ASP A 158 15.23 -6.98 5.31
C ASP A 158 15.79 -6.97 3.89
N ILE A 159 15.54 -5.90 3.13
CA ILE A 159 16.11 -5.74 1.77
C ILE A 159 17.64 -5.72 1.83
N GLN A 160 18.24 -4.98 2.75
CA GLN A 160 19.70 -4.94 2.91
C GLN A 160 20.29 -6.31 3.22
N THR A 161 19.58 -7.11 4.02
CA THR A 161 19.96 -8.50 4.32
C THR A 161 19.93 -9.38 3.06
N GLN A 162 18.89 -9.25 2.23
CA GLN A 162 18.80 -9.99 0.97
C GLN A 162 19.87 -9.55 -0.04
N LEU A 163 20.14 -8.24 -0.18
CA LEU A 163 21.20 -7.72 -1.04
C LEU A 163 22.57 -8.27 -0.64
N SER A 164 22.86 -8.30 0.66
CA SER A 164 24.10 -8.89 1.18
C SER A 164 24.22 -10.39 0.84
N SER A 165 23.11 -11.13 0.82
CA SER A 165 23.07 -12.54 0.40
C SER A 165 23.39 -12.69 -1.09
N ILE A 166 22.81 -11.82 -1.92
CA ILE A 166 23.08 -11.80 -3.37
C ILE A 166 24.55 -11.49 -3.63
N GLU A 167 25.12 -10.47 -2.97
CA GLU A 167 26.53 -10.12 -3.12
C GLU A 167 27.47 -11.27 -2.77
N LYS A 168 27.22 -11.99 -1.68
CA LYS A 168 27.98 -13.18 -1.30
C LYS A 168 27.92 -14.26 -2.39
N SER A 169 26.73 -14.50 -2.92
CA SER A 169 26.52 -15.50 -3.98
C SER A 169 27.26 -15.11 -5.26
N VAL A 170 27.20 -13.84 -5.65
CA VAL A 170 27.94 -13.29 -6.80
C VAL A 170 29.45 -13.47 -6.62
N GLN A 171 30.00 -13.20 -5.43
CA GLN A 171 31.43 -13.42 -5.14
C GLN A 171 31.85 -14.89 -5.27
N VAL A 172 30.98 -15.83 -4.89
CA VAL A 172 31.25 -17.27 -5.08
C VAL A 172 31.27 -17.62 -6.56
N ILE A 173 30.30 -17.12 -7.34
CA ILE A 173 30.25 -17.35 -8.79
C ILE A 173 31.49 -16.80 -9.48
N GLU A 174 31.95 -15.60 -9.12
CA GLU A 174 33.14 -14.97 -9.70
C GLU A 174 34.42 -15.75 -9.42
N LYS A 175 34.53 -16.37 -8.24
CA LYS A 175 35.66 -17.23 -7.90
C LYS A 175 35.61 -18.57 -8.64
N GLN A 176 34.41 -19.09 -8.91
CA GLN A 176 34.22 -20.37 -9.61
C GLN A 176 34.38 -20.24 -11.13
N ALA A 177 33.95 -19.11 -11.72
CA ALA A 177 33.87 -18.91 -13.16
C ALA A 177 35.17 -19.26 -13.94
N PRO A 178 36.38 -18.89 -13.48
CA PRO A 178 37.62 -19.24 -14.18
C PRO A 178 37.87 -20.75 -14.27
N PHE A 179 37.42 -21.53 -13.29
CA PHE A 179 37.66 -22.97 -13.24
C PHE A 179 36.69 -23.78 -14.10
N VAL A 180 35.56 -23.21 -14.51
CA VAL A 180 34.55 -23.90 -15.33
C VAL A 180 35.13 -24.40 -16.65
N ILE A 181 35.99 -23.58 -17.28
CA ILE A 181 36.64 -23.92 -18.55
C ILE A 181 37.68 -25.04 -18.34
N GLU A 182 38.46 -24.97 -17.25
CA GLU A 182 39.45 -26.01 -16.94
C GLU A 182 38.79 -27.35 -16.65
N TYR A 183 37.75 -27.38 -15.80
CA TYR A 183 37.01 -28.60 -15.49
C TYR A 183 36.31 -29.18 -16.73
N TYR A 184 35.81 -28.33 -17.62
CA TYR A 184 35.26 -28.79 -18.89
C TYR A 184 36.31 -29.47 -19.77
N ARG A 185 37.49 -28.86 -19.91
CA ARG A 185 38.62 -29.43 -20.67
C ARG A 185 39.05 -30.79 -20.11
N GLU A 186 39.21 -30.89 -18.79
CA GLU A 186 39.59 -32.15 -18.12
C GLU A 186 38.53 -33.24 -18.35
N ARG A 187 37.25 -32.90 -18.17
CA ARG A 187 36.14 -33.83 -18.36
C ARG A 187 36.04 -34.31 -19.81
N LEU A 188 36.19 -33.41 -20.78
CA LEU A 188 36.18 -33.74 -22.20
C LEU A 188 37.35 -34.66 -22.56
N THR A 189 38.56 -34.33 -22.10
CA THR A 189 39.78 -35.12 -22.35
C THR A 189 39.66 -36.52 -21.77
N LYS A 190 39.23 -36.64 -20.52
CA LYS A 190 38.98 -37.92 -19.86
C LYS A 190 37.94 -38.75 -20.62
N ARG A 191 36.85 -38.11 -21.06
CA ARG A 191 35.78 -38.80 -21.79
C ARG A 191 36.22 -39.33 -23.15
N ILE A 192 37.08 -38.59 -23.86
CA ILE A 192 37.65 -39.05 -25.14
C ILE A 192 38.57 -40.26 -24.92
N HIS A 193 39.42 -40.23 -23.88
CA HIS A 193 40.29 -41.36 -23.52
C HIS A 193 39.49 -42.63 -23.13
N GLU A 194 38.35 -42.47 -22.46
CA GLU A 194 37.47 -43.61 -22.14
C GLU A 194 36.80 -44.22 -23.38
N LEU A 195 36.55 -43.43 -24.43
CA LEU A 195 35.80 -43.84 -25.62
C LEU A 195 36.69 -44.31 -26.79
N SER A 196 37.96 -43.90 -26.82
CA SER A 196 38.90 -44.29 -27.88
C SER A 196 40.29 -44.62 -27.32
N PRO A 197 40.88 -45.76 -27.72
CA PRO A 197 42.25 -46.11 -27.38
C PRO A 197 43.30 -45.31 -28.17
N LEU A 198 42.87 -44.50 -29.17
CA LEU A 198 43.75 -43.63 -29.94
C LEU A 198 43.98 -42.30 -29.20
N PRO A 199 45.17 -41.68 -29.34
CA PRO A 199 45.43 -40.36 -28.77
C PRO A 199 44.47 -39.34 -29.38
N ALA A 200 43.90 -38.49 -28.53
CA ALA A 200 42.97 -37.46 -28.95
C ALA A 200 43.68 -36.40 -29.80
N ASP A 201 43.00 -35.89 -30.83
CA ASP A 201 43.46 -34.74 -31.61
C ASP A 201 43.37 -33.47 -30.75
N GLU A 202 44.53 -33.00 -30.28
CA GLU A 202 44.64 -31.81 -29.44
C GLU A 202 44.05 -30.56 -30.11
N SER A 203 44.17 -30.43 -31.44
CA SER A 203 43.62 -29.29 -32.16
C SER A 203 42.09 -29.24 -32.10
N ARG A 204 41.44 -30.42 -32.15
CA ARG A 204 39.98 -30.53 -32.01
C ARG A 204 39.52 -30.26 -30.59
N ILE A 205 40.25 -30.75 -29.58
CA ILE A 205 39.95 -30.45 -28.17
C ILE A 205 40.04 -28.95 -27.90
N LEU A 206 41.11 -28.28 -28.36
CA LEU A 206 41.28 -26.84 -28.18
C LEU A 206 40.16 -26.03 -28.85
N THR A 207 39.72 -26.45 -30.04
CA THR A 207 38.60 -25.81 -30.74
C THR A 207 37.30 -25.92 -29.94
N GLU A 208 36.99 -27.12 -29.42
CA GLU A 208 35.77 -27.32 -28.62
C GLU A 208 35.80 -26.55 -27.29
N VAL A 209 36.97 -26.52 -26.62
CA VAL A 209 37.15 -25.74 -25.39
C VAL A 209 36.99 -24.25 -25.66
N ALA A 210 37.47 -23.73 -26.80
CA ALA A 210 37.28 -22.33 -27.19
C ALA A 210 35.80 -21.98 -27.42
N ILE A 211 35.06 -22.84 -28.15
CA ILE A 211 33.62 -22.67 -28.37
C ILE A 211 32.86 -22.71 -27.04
N PHE A 212 33.24 -23.64 -26.15
CA PHE A 212 32.63 -23.74 -24.84
C PHE A 212 32.94 -22.51 -23.96
N ALA A 213 34.16 -22.00 -24.00
CA ALA A 213 34.55 -20.79 -23.26
C ALA A 213 33.71 -19.58 -23.66
N GLU A 214 33.47 -19.38 -24.97
CA GLU A 214 32.60 -18.30 -25.46
C GLU A 214 31.15 -18.47 -24.99
N LYS A 215 30.62 -19.70 -25.03
CA LYS A 215 29.24 -20.00 -24.60
C LYS A 215 29.03 -19.91 -23.09
N SER A 216 30.07 -20.19 -22.30
CA SER A 216 30.04 -20.19 -20.84
C SER A 216 30.52 -18.88 -20.21
N ASP A 217 30.89 -17.89 -21.03
CA ASP A 217 31.30 -16.58 -20.53
C ASP A 217 30.10 -15.83 -19.91
N ILE A 218 30.24 -15.55 -18.61
CA ILE A 218 29.25 -14.86 -17.76
C ILE A 218 29.78 -13.52 -17.22
N ASN A 219 30.94 -13.06 -17.69
CA ASN A 219 31.59 -11.85 -17.14
C ASN A 219 30.75 -10.58 -17.34
N GLU A 220 29.99 -10.49 -18.44
CA GLU A 220 29.13 -9.35 -18.70
C GLU A 220 27.95 -9.31 -17.73
N GLU A 221 27.28 -10.45 -17.54
CA GLU A 221 26.15 -10.60 -16.62
C GLU A 221 26.57 -10.27 -15.18
N LEU A 222 27.76 -10.73 -14.75
CA LEU A 222 28.31 -10.42 -13.42
C LEU A 222 28.57 -8.92 -13.24
N LYS A 223 29.13 -8.25 -14.25
CA LYS A 223 29.33 -6.79 -14.23
C LYS A 223 27.99 -6.04 -14.15
N ARG A 224 27.00 -6.48 -14.92
CA ARG A 224 25.65 -5.88 -14.90
C ARG A 224 24.97 -6.08 -13.56
N ILE A 225 25.02 -7.27 -12.97
CA ILE A 225 24.50 -7.53 -11.62
C ILE A 225 25.11 -6.57 -10.61
N ARG A 226 26.44 -6.42 -10.57
CA ARG A 226 27.11 -5.48 -9.66
C ARG A 226 26.63 -4.05 -9.86
N SER A 227 26.51 -3.59 -11.11
CA SER A 227 25.98 -2.26 -11.43
C SER A 227 24.54 -2.10 -10.93
N HIS A 228 23.68 -3.09 -11.15
CA HIS A 228 22.30 -3.04 -10.69
C HIS A 228 22.19 -3.06 -9.16
N LEU A 229 23.00 -3.86 -8.45
CA LEU A 229 23.05 -3.85 -6.98
C LEU A 229 23.43 -2.48 -6.43
N GLN A 230 24.45 -1.84 -7.00
CA GLN A 230 24.82 -0.47 -6.63
C GLN A 230 23.68 0.53 -6.88
N GLN A 231 22.97 0.40 -8.01
CA GLN A 231 21.82 1.24 -8.31
C GLN A 231 20.63 1.00 -7.35
N VAL A 232 20.43 -0.23 -6.86
CA VAL A 232 19.42 -0.54 -5.84
C VAL A 232 19.77 0.19 -4.54
N VAL A 233 21.00 0.02 -4.04
CA VAL A 233 21.47 0.68 -2.80
C VAL A 233 21.31 2.20 -2.91
N ALA A 234 21.80 2.80 -3.98
CA ALA A 234 21.67 4.25 -4.21
C ALA A 234 20.22 4.73 -4.36
N THR A 235 19.31 3.84 -4.78
CA THR A 235 17.88 4.18 -4.89
C THR A 235 17.21 4.16 -3.53
N LEU A 236 17.58 3.26 -2.62
CA LEU A 236 17.03 3.18 -1.26
C LEU A 236 17.35 4.41 -0.40
N GLU A 237 18.40 5.15 -0.72
CA GLU A 237 18.81 6.37 0.00
C GLU A 237 18.04 7.63 -0.42
N LYS A 238 17.21 7.57 -1.45
CA LYS A 238 16.50 8.73 -1.97
C LYS A 238 15.24 9.08 -1.16
N ASP A 239 14.87 10.37 -1.19
CA ASP A 239 13.63 10.92 -0.65
C ASP A 239 12.56 11.15 -1.76
N GLU A 240 12.47 10.22 -2.71
CA GLU A 240 11.46 10.21 -3.77
C GLU A 240 10.74 8.86 -3.81
N PRO A 241 9.59 8.72 -4.49
CA PRO A 241 8.93 7.41 -4.63
C PRO A 241 9.83 6.40 -5.36
N ILE A 242 10.30 5.38 -4.66
CA ILE A 242 11.35 4.46 -5.14
C ILE A 242 10.81 3.14 -5.71
N GLY A 243 9.61 2.72 -5.33
CA GLY A 243 9.08 1.38 -5.62
C GLY A 243 9.11 0.96 -7.10
N ARG A 244 8.75 1.85 -8.05
CA ARG A 244 8.77 1.52 -9.50
C ARG A 244 10.18 1.29 -10.03
N LYS A 245 11.13 2.10 -9.57
CA LYS A 245 12.52 1.98 -10.01
C LYS A 245 13.16 0.72 -9.43
N LEU A 246 12.85 0.40 -8.19
CA LEU A 246 13.29 -0.84 -7.55
C LEU A 246 12.70 -2.08 -8.25
N ASP A 247 11.42 -2.07 -8.62
CA ASP A 247 10.79 -3.18 -9.36
C ASP A 247 11.51 -3.44 -10.70
N PHE A 248 11.83 -2.37 -11.45
CA PHE A 248 12.62 -2.48 -12.67
C PHE A 248 14.02 -3.08 -12.41
N LEU A 249 14.74 -2.60 -11.39
CA LEU A 249 16.08 -3.12 -11.07
C LEU A 249 16.05 -4.58 -10.64
N VAL A 250 15.05 -5.01 -9.89
CA VAL A 250 14.86 -6.41 -9.49
C VAL A 250 14.57 -7.29 -10.70
N GLN A 251 13.80 -6.80 -11.68
CA GLN A 251 13.55 -7.51 -12.93
C GLN A 251 14.83 -7.68 -13.76
N GLU A 252 15.64 -6.63 -13.90
CA GLU A 252 16.92 -6.71 -14.60
C GLU A 252 17.90 -7.67 -13.87
N LEU A 253 18.00 -7.61 -12.54
CA LEU A 253 18.79 -8.56 -11.75
C LEU A 253 18.36 -10.02 -11.99
N ASN A 254 17.05 -10.28 -12.04
CA ASN A 254 16.51 -11.61 -12.29
C ASN A 254 16.85 -12.09 -13.71
N ARG A 255 16.77 -11.19 -14.71
CA ARG A 255 17.18 -11.46 -16.10
C ARG A 255 18.65 -11.87 -16.21
N GLU A 256 19.54 -11.13 -15.54
CA GLU A 256 20.96 -11.46 -15.54
C GLU A 256 21.24 -12.79 -14.81
N ALA A 257 20.59 -13.03 -13.66
CA ALA A 257 20.70 -14.30 -12.95
C ALA A 257 20.21 -15.51 -13.78
N ASN A 258 19.12 -15.35 -14.56
CA ASN A 258 18.66 -16.37 -15.50
C ASN A 258 19.69 -16.68 -16.58
N THR A 259 20.34 -15.64 -17.11
CA THR A 259 21.35 -15.77 -18.16
C THR A 259 22.59 -16.48 -17.64
N ILE A 260 23.07 -16.14 -16.43
CA ILE A 260 24.15 -16.86 -15.75
C ILE A 260 23.77 -18.33 -15.57
N GLY A 261 22.57 -18.62 -15.05
CA GLY A 261 22.11 -19.99 -14.85
C GLY A 261 22.00 -20.82 -16.13
N ALA A 262 21.67 -20.19 -17.26
CA ALA A 262 21.59 -20.86 -18.56
C ALA A 262 22.97 -21.12 -19.20
N LYS A 263 23.97 -20.26 -18.91
CA LYS A 263 25.33 -20.35 -19.46
C LYS A 263 26.28 -21.18 -18.59
N ALA A 264 26.12 -21.09 -17.27
CA ALA A 264 27.04 -21.69 -16.31
C ALA A 264 26.77 -23.19 -16.20
N ASN A 265 27.49 -23.96 -17.02
CA ASN A 265 27.46 -25.42 -17.03
C ASN A 265 28.24 -26.01 -15.83
N ASP A 266 27.99 -25.48 -14.63
CA ASP A 266 28.64 -25.79 -13.36
C ASP A 266 27.61 -25.83 -12.23
N SER A 267 27.65 -26.89 -11.41
CA SER A 267 26.65 -27.14 -10.38
C SER A 267 26.73 -26.16 -9.21
N LEU A 268 27.92 -25.67 -8.87
CA LEU A 268 28.09 -24.68 -7.80
C LEU A 268 27.50 -23.34 -8.23
N ILE A 269 27.77 -22.92 -9.48
CA ILE A 269 27.16 -21.70 -10.02
C ILE A 269 25.64 -21.83 -10.09
N ALA A 270 25.11 -22.97 -10.55
CA ALA A 270 23.67 -23.20 -10.58
C ALA A 270 23.02 -23.08 -9.19
N MET A 271 23.66 -23.63 -8.16
CA MET A 271 23.19 -23.49 -6.77
C MET A 271 23.17 -22.03 -6.31
N GLN A 272 24.24 -21.27 -6.59
CA GLN A 272 24.29 -19.84 -6.24
C GLN A 272 23.24 -19.01 -7.00
N VAL A 273 22.95 -19.36 -8.26
CA VAL A 273 21.88 -18.70 -9.04
C VAL A 273 20.51 -18.92 -8.39
N VAL A 274 20.24 -20.10 -7.83
CA VAL A 274 19.00 -20.37 -7.09
C VAL A 274 18.91 -19.50 -5.84
N GLU A 275 19.99 -19.36 -5.07
CA GLU A 275 20.05 -18.48 -3.91
C GLU A 275 19.79 -17.01 -4.28
N ILE A 276 20.41 -16.53 -5.36
CA ILE A 276 20.17 -15.18 -5.90
C ILE A 276 18.70 -14.99 -6.25
N LYS A 277 18.09 -15.93 -6.98
CA LYS A 277 16.67 -15.85 -7.37
C LYS A 277 15.73 -15.85 -6.17
N SER A 278 16.01 -16.68 -5.17
CA SER A 278 15.26 -16.74 -3.92
C SER A 278 15.30 -15.40 -3.17
N ALA A 279 16.49 -14.80 -3.07
CA ALA A 279 16.64 -13.47 -2.47
C ALA A 279 15.94 -12.37 -3.29
N LEU A 280 15.99 -12.43 -4.63
CA LEU A 280 15.32 -11.47 -5.51
C LEU A 280 13.78 -11.54 -5.40
N GLU A 281 13.17 -12.71 -5.30
CA GLU A 281 11.72 -12.82 -5.10
C GLU A 281 11.31 -12.22 -3.74
N LYS A 282 12.09 -12.45 -2.67
CA LYS A 282 11.84 -11.78 -1.38
C LYS A 282 11.94 -10.27 -1.49
N ILE A 283 12.96 -9.75 -2.17
CA ILE A 283 13.08 -8.29 -2.40
C ILE A 283 11.88 -7.77 -3.19
N LYS A 284 11.45 -8.48 -4.24
CA LYS A 284 10.31 -8.10 -5.07
C LYS A 284 9.03 -7.95 -4.25
N GLU A 285 8.75 -8.90 -3.35
CA GLU A 285 7.61 -8.82 -2.44
C GLU A 285 7.67 -7.58 -1.54
N GLN A 286 8.85 -7.25 -0.99
CA GLN A 286 8.99 -6.06 -0.13
C GLN A 286 8.92 -4.75 -0.91
N VAL A 287 9.48 -4.70 -2.12
CA VAL A 287 9.43 -3.52 -2.99
C VAL A 287 7.98 -3.15 -3.34
N GLN A 288 7.08 -4.13 -3.44
CA GLN A 288 5.66 -3.86 -3.66
C GLN A 288 4.99 -3.15 -2.48
N ASN A 289 5.57 -3.19 -1.28
CA ASN A 289 5.03 -2.57 -0.07
C ASN A 289 5.74 -1.26 0.32
N ILE A 290 6.72 -0.80 -0.46
CA ILE A 290 7.54 0.38 -0.17
C ILE A 290 7.14 1.59 -1.04
N GLU A 291 7.00 2.75 -0.39
CA GLU A 291 6.90 4.08 -1.00
C GLU A 291 8.22 4.86 -0.89
#